data_AF-A0A0F3KJZ7-F1
#
_entry.id   AF-A0A0F3KJZ7-F1
#
_cell.length_a   1.000
_cell.length_b   1.000
_cell.length_c   1.000
_cell.angle_alpha   90.00
_cell.angle_beta   90.00
_cell.angle_gamma   90.00
#
_symmetry.space_group_name_H-M   'P 1'
#
loop_
_entity.id
_entity.type
_entity.pdbx_description
1 polymer ?
#
loop_
_entity_poly.entity_id
_entity_poly.type
_entity_poly.pdbx_seq_one_letter_code
_entity_poly.pdbx_strand_id
1 'polypeptide(L)'
;MTRVASLEHHLVSADLERQVAHWLAASRTFRDAEDFASLGAWQSVERNIGIPLRRQMNATVEELIALGEATATLIAKARANPALLDDAKAAVQRFRHRYVQVDTTLDFLGDAVNSRTSPSLCATLSTLDRLAVASMAPVLQRANKPVPAVLVYQDKGTGASILRAGVRLWAPGTIMPVAAIKIVRHNLYRPTSLFHETGHQVAYLTGWTPAVRQAIAATLADDPPLQAMWTAWAPEITADVYAFLHTGYASVAALYDVVGDARTILAWPIGDPHPIGWLRTALGCAFSRQCFGGDGPWTQLQRAMEACHPLGHADESVQPLLARSMAAMPRIAAACLAAPVPALRGRPMTDVLDPQRVSPAALAELEHYAGAALWTSSHWRQAEGIRIVALAGLREAEQPETAPRWIERARTWFNAGARAA
;
A
#
# COMPACT_ATOMS: atom_id res chain seq x y z
N MET A 1 44.07 -31.94 25.93
CA MET A 1 43.48 -30.61 26.24
C MET A 1 43.96 -30.20 27.63
N THR A 2 44.44 -28.97 27.82
CA THR A 2 44.81 -28.44 29.14
C THR A 2 43.55 -28.26 29.99
N ARG A 3 43.67 -28.38 31.32
CA ARG A 3 42.55 -28.23 32.28
C ARG A 3 41.80 -26.90 32.12
N VAL A 4 42.52 -25.84 31.71
CA VAL A 4 41.97 -24.51 31.41
C VAL A 4 41.10 -24.52 30.14
N ALA A 5 41.57 -25.13 29.05
CA ALA A 5 40.79 -25.26 27.80
C ALA A 5 39.51 -26.10 27.98
N SER A 6 39.52 -27.07 28.90
CA SER A 6 38.34 -27.84 29.26
C SER A 6 37.32 -27.02 30.06
N LEU A 7 37.77 -26.13 30.94
CA LEU A 7 36.89 -25.24 31.71
C LEU A 7 36.23 -24.19 30.80
N GLU A 8 37.01 -23.55 29.93
CA GLU A 8 36.50 -22.58 28.96
C GLU A 8 35.44 -23.19 28.03
N HIS A 9 35.69 -24.40 27.52
CA HIS A 9 34.72 -25.16 26.71
C HIS A 9 33.39 -25.37 27.44
N HIS A 10 33.43 -25.77 28.71
CA HIS A 10 32.23 -25.97 29.51
C HIS A 10 31.48 -24.66 29.78
N LEU A 11 32.18 -23.57 30.08
CA LEU A 11 31.58 -22.26 30.30
C LEU A 11 30.88 -21.73 29.04
N VAL A 12 31.52 -21.85 27.87
CA VAL A 12 30.91 -21.45 26.60
C VAL A 12 29.69 -22.31 26.29
N SER A 13 29.79 -23.63 26.45
CA SER A 13 28.65 -24.53 26.21
C SER A 13 27.46 -24.20 27.11
N ALA A 14 27.70 -23.94 28.40
CA ALA A 14 26.65 -23.56 29.35
C ALA A 14 26.00 -22.21 29.00
N ASP A 15 26.77 -21.23 28.51
CA ASP A 15 26.21 -19.97 28.05
C ASP A 15 25.37 -20.14 26.78
N LEU A 16 25.78 -20.99 25.83
CA LEU A 16 24.97 -21.33 24.66
C LEU A 16 23.67 -22.04 25.06
N GLU A 17 23.71 -22.97 26.02
CA GLU A 17 22.52 -23.63 26.59
C GLU A 17 21.55 -22.58 27.18
N ARG A 18 22.06 -21.63 27.97
CA ARG A 18 21.26 -20.53 28.54
C ARG A 18 20.63 -19.65 27.45
N GLN A 19 21.41 -19.29 26.43
CA GLN A 19 20.92 -18.47 25.31
C GLN A 19 19.81 -19.18 24.52
N VAL A 20 20.00 -20.44 24.12
CA VAL A 20 18.99 -21.18 23.36
C VAL A 20 17.73 -21.41 24.20
N ALA A 21 17.86 -21.69 25.50
CA ALA A 21 16.72 -21.87 26.39
C ALA A 21 15.85 -20.60 26.49
N HIS A 22 16.49 -19.43 26.59
CA HIS A 22 15.79 -18.14 26.60
C HIS A 22 15.00 -17.92 25.29
N TRP A 23 15.66 -18.02 24.14
CA TRP A 23 15.01 -17.77 22.85
C TRP A 23 13.95 -18.83 22.52
N LEU A 24 14.16 -20.09 22.87
CA LEU A 24 13.17 -21.14 22.65
C LEU A 24 11.93 -20.98 23.55
N ALA A 25 12.12 -20.53 24.80
CA ALA A 25 11.00 -20.19 25.68
C ALA A 25 10.19 -19.03 25.09
N ALA A 26 10.85 -17.97 24.60
CA ALA A 26 10.20 -16.86 23.93
C ALA A 26 9.48 -17.30 22.64
N SER A 27 10.10 -18.11 21.77
CA SER A 27 9.45 -18.61 20.55
C SER A 27 8.16 -19.39 20.82
N ARG A 28 8.05 -20.05 21.98
CA ARG A 28 6.84 -20.82 22.34
C ARG A 28 5.66 -19.93 22.72
N THR A 29 5.89 -18.69 23.14
CA THR A 29 4.79 -17.75 23.43
C THR A 29 4.09 -17.32 22.14
N PHE A 30 4.79 -17.32 21.00
CA PHE A 30 4.21 -16.98 19.70
C PHE A 30 3.12 -17.94 19.19
N ARG A 31 2.91 -19.08 19.85
CA ARG A 31 1.88 -20.05 19.43
C ARG A 31 0.47 -19.52 19.59
N ASP A 32 0.26 -18.59 20.53
CA ASP A 32 -1.04 -17.97 20.75
C ASP A 32 -1.17 -16.73 19.87
N ALA A 33 -2.06 -16.76 18.88
CA ALA A 33 -2.27 -15.61 18.00
C ALA A 33 -2.98 -14.46 18.73
N GLU A 34 -3.65 -14.77 19.84
CA GLU A 34 -4.38 -13.83 20.68
C GLU A 34 -3.43 -12.93 21.51
N ASP A 35 -2.17 -13.33 21.67
CA ASP A 35 -1.13 -12.47 22.26
C ASP A 35 -0.79 -11.27 21.37
N PHE A 36 -1.07 -11.36 20.06
CA PHE A 36 -0.77 -10.31 19.08
C PHE A 36 -1.96 -9.42 18.73
N ALA A 37 -3.18 -9.93 18.84
CA ALA A 37 -4.39 -9.15 18.58
C ALA A 37 -5.59 -9.69 19.36
N SER A 38 -6.49 -8.79 19.76
CA SER A 38 -7.70 -9.19 20.49
C SER A 38 -8.56 -10.19 19.71
N LEU A 39 -9.27 -11.07 20.43
CA LEU A 39 -10.19 -12.03 19.83
C LEU A 39 -11.20 -11.37 18.89
N GLY A 40 -11.75 -10.22 19.28
CA GLY A 40 -12.70 -9.47 18.44
C GLY A 40 -12.07 -8.95 17.14
N ALA A 41 -10.80 -8.54 17.17
CA ALA A 41 -10.07 -8.13 15.97
C ALA A 41 -9.86 -9.32 15.03
N TRP A 42 -9.50 -10.49 15.56
CA TRP A 42 -9.37 -11.71 14.75
C TRP A 42 -10.68 -12.17 14.13
N GLN A 43 -11.77 -12.21 14.91
CA GLN A 43 -13.10 -12.56 14.43
C GLN A 43 -13.55 -11.66 13.26
N SER A 44 -13.15 -10.39 13.29
CA SER A 44 -13.51 -9.44 12.22
C SER A 44 -12.89 -9.74 10.86
N VAL A 45 -11.77 -10.47 10.83
CA VAL A 45 -11.04 -10.81 9.60
C VAL A 45 -11.15 -12.30 9.23
N GLU A 46 -11.71 -13.11 10.12
CA GLU A 46 -11.71 -14.58 10.07
C GLU A 46 -12.32 -15.15 8.78
N ARG A 47 -13.47 -14.60 8.35
CA ARG A 47 -14.20 -15.08 7.17
C ARG A 47 -13.40 -15.01 5.86
N ASN A 48 -12.51 -14.01 5.74
CA ASN A 48 -11.85 -13.71 4.46
C ASN A 48 -10.35 -14.01 4.48
N ILE A 49 -9.68 -13.74 5.60
CA ILE A 49 -8.21 -13.81 5.68
C ILE A 49 -7.68 -14.41 6.98
N GLY A 50 -8.46 -14.42 8.07
CA GLY A 50 -7.95 -14.80 9.39
C GLY A 50 -7.50 -16.26 9.46
N ILE A 51 -8.24 -17.19 8.84
CA ILE A 51 -7.85 -18.61 8.82
C ILE A 51 -6.53 -18.81 8.04
N PRO A 52 -6.39 -18.35 6.78
CA PRO A 52 -5.10 -18.41 6.07
C PRO A 52 -3.96 -17.75 6.83
N LEU A 53 -4.21 -16.59 7.44
CA LEU A 53 -3.18 -15.82 8.14
C LEU A 53 -2.69 -16.54 9.40
N ARG A 54 -3.61 -17.01 10.25
CA ARG A 54 -3.28 -17.79 11.46
C ARG A 54 -2.56 -19.08 11.13
N ARG A 55 -2.98 -19.79 10.08
CA ARG A 55 -2.31 -21.02 9.63
C ARG A 55 -0.85 -20.73 9.24
N GLN A 56 -0.62 -19.65 8.51
CA GLN A 56 0.73 -19.26 8.11
C GLN A 56 1.57 -18.83 9.32
N MET A 57 1.03 -18.00 10.21
CA MET A 57 1.71 -17.59 11.45
C MET A 57 2.11 -18.82 12.28
N ASN A 58 1.19 -19.76 12.48
CA ASN A 58 1.46 -21.00 13.22
C ASN A 58 2.55 -21.83 12.54
N ALA A 59 2.50 -22.02 11.22
CA ALA A 59 3.54 -22.76 10.50
C ALA A 59 4.92 -22.10 10.67
N THR A 60 5.02 -20.78 10.54
CA THR A 60 6.27 -20.03 10.75
C THR A 60 6.81 -20.17 12.18
N VAL A 61 5.92 -20.20 13.19
CA VAL A 61 6.28 -20.40 14.60
C VAL A 61 6.79 -21.82 14.85
N GLU A 62 6.11 -22.85 14.32
CA GLU A 62 6.55 -24.24 14.49
C GLU A 62 7.91 -24.49 13.80
N GLU A 63 8.16 -23.88 12.65
CA GLU A 63 9.49 -23.93 12.01
C GLU A 63 10.58 -23.27 12.86
N LEU A 64 10.29 -22.15 13.52
CA LEU A 64 11.21 -21.47 14.45
C LEU A 64 11.50 -22.36 15.67
N ILE A 65 10.48 -22.98 16.26
CA ILE A 65 10.62 -23.88 17.41
C ILE A 65 11.48 -25.09 17.03
N ALA A 66 11.21 -25.72 15.88
CA ALA A 66 12.00 -26.84 15.38
C ALA A 66 13.48 -26.46 15.18
N LEU A 67 13.76 -25.26 14.66
CA LEU A 67 15.13 -24.75 14.53
C LEU A 67 15.81 -24.57 15.91
N GLY A 68 15.07 -24.07 16.90
CA GLY A 68 15.58 -23.92 18.27
C GLY A 68 15.87 -25.26 18.94
N GLU A 69 15.02 -26.26 18.76
CA GLU A 69 15.21 -27.62 19.29
C GLU A 69 16.39 -28.34 18.62
N ALA A 70 16.56 -28.17 17.32
CA ALA A 70 17.74 -28.66 16.60
C ALA A 70 19.03 -27.98 17.12
N THR A 71 18.97 -26.67 17.39
CA THR A 71 20.08 -25.90 17.96
C THR A 71 20.44 -26.39 19.37
N ALA A 72 19.44 -26.61 20.23
CA ALA A 72 19.63 -27.16 21.58
C ALA A 72 20.28 -28.55 21.54
N THR A 73 19.83 -29.41 20.61
CA THR A 73 20.43 -30.74 20.39
C THR A 73 21.89 -30.64 19.96
N LEU A 74 22.25 -29.69 19.09
CA LEU A 74 23.63 -29.47 18.67
C LEU A 74 24.51 -28.99 19.83
N ILE A 75 24.01 -28.09 20.68
CA ILE A 75 24.72 -27.61 21.87
C ILE A 75 24.98 -28.78 22.85
N ALA A 76 23.98 -29.63 23.09
CA ALA A 76 24.14 -30.80 23.94
C ALA A 76 25.24 -31.75 23.43
N LYS A 77 25.36 -31.92 22.10
CA LYS A 77 26.45 -32.67 21.48
C LYS A 77 27.80 -31.94 21.62
N ALA A 78 27.83 -30.63 21.44
CA ALA A 78 29.04 -29.83 21.57
C ALA A 78 29.62 -29.86 22.99
N ARG A 79 28.77 -29.95 24.02
CA ARG A 79 29.21 -30.13 25.41
C ARG A 79 30.12 -31.35 25.57
N ALA A 80 29.81 -32.45 24.89
CA ALA A 80 30.62 -33.68 24.90
C ALA A 80 31.76 -33.67 23.85
N ASN A 81 31.64 -32.85 22.79
CA ASN A 81 32.61 -32.79 21.69
C ASN A 81 32.99 -31.34 21.35
N PRO A 82 34.17 -30.87 21.79
CA PRO A 82 34.67 -29.52 21.51
C PRO A 82 34.76 -29.14 20.03
N ALA A 83 34.89 -30.12 19.12
CA ALA A 83 34.96 -29.85 17.68
C ALA A 83 33.65 -29.27 17.11
N LEU A 84 32.52 -29.46 17.80
CA LEU A 84 31.21 -28.95 17.39
C LEU A 84 30.88 -27.57 17.98
N LEU A 85 31.77 -26.99 18.79
CA LEU A 85 31.48 -25.77 19.53
C LEU A 85 31.22 -24.57 18.61
N ASP A 86 31.99 -24.41 17.54
CA ASP A 86 31.82 -23.29 16.61
C ASP A 86 30.54 -23.43 15.77
N ASP A 87 30.18 -24.65 15.39
CA ASP A 87 28.90 -24.93 14.73
C ASP A 87 27.72 -24.61 15.66
N ALA A 88 27.83 -24.94 16.95
CA ALA A 88 26.82 -24.61 17.96
C ALA A 88 26.68 -23.10 18.15
N LYS A 89 27.79 -22.34 18.23
CA LYS A 89 27.76 -20.87 18.27
C LYS A 89 27.06 -20.30 17.03
N ALA A 90 27.43 -20.77 15.85
CA ALA A 90 26.83 -20.31 14.59
C ALA A 90 25.33 -20.66 14.53
N ALA A 91 24.93 -21.83 15.04
CA ALA A 91 23.52 -22.22 15.12
C ALA A 91 22.72 -21.30 16.05
N VAL A 92 23.25 -20.93 17.22
CA VAL A 92 22.60 -19.96 18.11
C VAL A 92 22.42 -18.60 17.42
N GLN A 93 23.43 -18.10 16.71
CA GLN A 93 23.30 -16.82 15.99
C GLN A 93 22.26 -16.90 14.86
N ARG A 94 22.23 -18.01 14.10
CA ARG A 94 21.19 -18.23 13.08
C ARG A 94 19.79 -18.31 13.69
N PHE A 95 19.63 -19.02 14.81
CA PHE A 95 18.36 -19.12 15.51
C PHE A 95 17.89 -17.75 16.03
N ARG A 96 18.79 -16.97 16.65
CA ARG A 96 18.49 -15.61 17.11
C ARG A 96 18.09 -14.68 15.96
N HIS A 97 18.81 -14.73 14.84
CA HIS A 97 18.45 -13.94 13.66
C HIS A 97 17.07 -14.36 13.13
N ARG A 98 16.78 -15.67 13.08
CA ARG A 98 15.48 -16.19 12.68
C ARG A 98 14.36 -15.75 13.63
N TYR A 99 14.61 -15.77 14.94
CA TYR A 99 13.67 -15.27 15.94
C TYR A 99 13.24 -13.84 15.61
N VAL A 100 14.18 -12.92 15.42
CA VAL A 100 13.88 -11.50 15.14
C VAL A 100 13.08 -11.34 13.85
N GLN A 101 13.38 -12.14 12.83
CA GLN A 101 12.64 -12.13 11.57
C GLN A 101 11.17 -12.60 11.73
N VAL A 102 10.95 -13.64 12.53
CA VAL A 102 9.61 -14.16 12.83
C VAL A 102 8.85 -13.17 13.70
N ASP A 103 9.46 -12.70 14.79
CA ASP A 103 8.92 -11.68 15.70
C ASP A 103 8.42 -10.44 14.93
N THR A 104 9.28 -9.86 14.08
CA THR A 104 8.92 -8.71 13.21
C THR A 104 7.72 -9.02 12.30
N THR A 105 7.62 -10.26 11.79
CA THR A 105 6.52 -10.67 10.91
C THR A 105 5.22 -10.81 11.70
N LEU A 106 5.27 -11.42 12.88
CA LEU A 106 4.11 -11.62 13.74
C LEU A 106 3.60 -10.30 14.31
N ASP A 107 4.49 -9.43 14.78
CA ASP A 107 4.15 -8.08 15.26
C ASP A 107 3.44 -7.27 14.18
N PHE A 108 3.99 -7.24 12.96
CA PHE A 108 3.36 -6.53 11.85
C PHE A 108 1.93 -7.01 11.58
N LEU A 109 1.73 -8.34 11.52
CA LEU A 109 0.41 -8.93 11.27
C LEU A 109 -0.54 -8.71 12.45
N GLY A 110 -0.03 -8.86 13.67
CA GLY A 110 -0.70 -8.60 14.92
C GLY A 110 -1.24 -7.18 14.97
N ASP A 111 -0.36 -6.19 14.84
CA ASP A 111 -0.70 -4.77 14.85
C ASP A 111 -1.72 -4.41 13.76
N ALA A 112 -1.53 -4.95 12.55
CA ALA A 112 -2.45 -4.69 11.44
C ALA A 112 -3.88 -5.21 11.75
N VAL A 113 -4.00 -6.44 12.26
CA VAL A 113 -5.28 -7.00 12.70
C VAL A 113 -5.84 -6.21 13.89
N ASN A 114 -5.00 -5.93 14.89
CA ASN A 114 -5.37 -5.28 16.15
C ASN A 114 -5.74 -3.80 15.98
N SER A 115 -5.45 -3.20 14.82
CA SER A 115 -5.92 -1.84 14.46
C SER A 115 -7.45 -1.70 14.48
N ARG A 116 -8.20 -2.81 14.49
CA ARG A 116 -9.67 -2.89 14.54
C ARG A 116 -10.20 -2.76 15.98
N THR A 117 -9.84 -1.68 16.64
CA THR A 117 -10.02 -1.47 18.09
C THR A 117 -11.45 -1.18 18.57
N SER A 118 -12.40 -0.94 17.66
CA SER A 118 -13.80 -0.71 18.00
C SER A 118 -14.73 -1.24 16.91
N PRO A 119 -16.02 -1.52 17.22
CA PRO A 119 -16.98 -1.98 16.21
C PRO A 119 -17.09 -1.04 15.00
N SER A 120 -17.05 0.27 15.22
CA SER A 120 -17.10 1.27 14.15
C SER A 120 -15.84 1.25 13.27
N LEU A 121 -14.65 1.22 13.89
CA LEU A 121 -13.41 1.17 13.12
C LEU A 121 -13.29 -0.15 12.35
N CYS A 122 -13.67 -1.26 12.98
CA CYS A 122 -13.79 -2.57 12.34
C CYS A 122 -14.69 -2.51 11.09
N ALA A 123 -15.91 -1.98 11.21
CA ALA A 123 -16.84 -1.83 10.10
C ALA A 123 -16.27 -1.00 8.94
N THR A 124 -15.55 0.08 9.29
CA THR A 124 -14.91 0.98 8.34
C THR A 124 -13.79 0.27 7.59
N LEU A 125 -12.84 -0.35 8.31
CA LEU A 125 -11.73 -1.10 7.72
C LEU A 125 -12.21 -2.29 6.88
N SER A 126 -13.24 -3.03 7.34
CA SER A 126 -13.88 -4.09 6.53
C SER A 126 -14.54 -3.58 5.25
N THR A 127 -15.06 -2.35 5.24
CA THR A 127 -15.56 -1.72 4.02
C THR A 127 -14.42 -1.34 3.08
N LEU A 128 -13.29 -0.86 3.62
CA LEU A 128 -12.09 -0.58 2.84
C LEU A 128 -11.48 -1.84 2.25
N ASP A 129 -11.45 -2.97 2.97
CA ASP A 129 -11.04 -4.28 2.43
C ASP A 129 -11.83 -4.62 1.17
N ARG A 130 -13.17 -4.47 1.23
CA ARG A 130 -14.06 -4.74 0.10
C ARG A 130 -13.83 -3.80 -1.07
N LEU A 131 -13.63 -2.51 -0.80
CA LEU A 131 -13.37 -1.52 -1.86
C LEU A 131 -12.03 -1.79 -2.56
N ALA A 132 -11.00 -2.20 -1.81
CA ALA A 132 -9.72 -2.57 -2.37
C ALA A 132 -9.80 -3.84 -3.23
N VAL A 133 -10.54 -4.85 -2.79
CA VAL A 133 -10.81 -6.03 -3.63
C VAL A 133 -11.60 -5.64 -4.89
N ALA A 134 -12.63 -4.81 -4.73
CA ALA A 134 -13.49 -4.36 -5.82
C ALA A 134 -12.73 -3.52 -6.86
N SER A 135 -11.72 -2.73 -6.45
CA SER A 135 -10.91 -1.96 -7.41
C SER A 135 -10.09 -2.90 -8.29
N MET A 136 -9.45 -3.90 -7.69
CA MET A 136 -8.55 -4.84 -8.38
C MET A 136 -9.28 -5.87 -9.25
N ALA A 137 -10.47 -6.31 -8.83
CA ALA A 137 -11.14 -7.46 -9.42
C ALA A 137 -11.38 -7.36 -10.94
N PRO A 138 -11.94 -6.26 -11.50
CA PRO A 138 -12.19 -6.17 -12.95
C PRO A 138 -10.93 -6.37 -13.79
N VAL A 139 -9.80 -5.81 -13.34
CA VAL A 139 -8.52 -5.86 -14.03
C VAL A 139 -7.90 -7.24 -13.92
N LEU A 140 -7.79 -7.78 -12.71
CA LEU A 140 -7.11 -9.06 -12.48
C LEU A 140 -7.90 -10.24 -13.06
N GLN A 141 -9.24 -10.21 -12.99
CA GLN A 141 -10.07 -11.24 -13.64
C GLN A 141 -9.89 -11.23 -15.16
N ARG A 142 -9.88 -10.05 -15.79
CA ARG A 142 -9.64 -9.93 -17.24
C ARG A 142 -8.22 -10.33 -17.64
N ALA A 143 -7.25 -10.13 -16.75
CA ALA A 143 -5.87 -10.58 -16.89
C ALA A 143 -5.66 -12.07 -16.57
N ASN A 144 -6.72 -12.81 -16.20
CA ASN A 144 -6.66 -14.19 -15.72
C ASN A 144 -5.66 -14.37 -14.56
N LYS A 145 -5.72 -13.46 -13.58
CA LYS A 145 -4.92 -13.45 -12.36
C LYS A 145 -5.82 -13.57 -11.13
N PRO A 146 -5.36 -14.21 -10.05
CA PRO A 146 -6.11 -14.23 -8.80
C PRO A 146 -6.23 -12.82 -8.22
N VAL A 147 -7.40 -12.50 -7.68
CA VAL A 147 -7.60 -11.28 -6.88
C VAL A 147 -7.13 -11.58 -5.46
N PRO A 148 -6.07 -10.93 -4.95
CA PRO A 148 -5.62 -11.19 -3.59
C PRO A 148 -6.64 -10.69 -2.58
N ALA A 149 -6.76 -11.39 -1.46
CA ALA A 149 -7.48 -10.85 -0.31
C ALA A 149 -6.71 -9.65 0.27
N VAL A 150 -7.42 -8.77 0.98
CA VAL A 150 -6.88 -7.49 1.45
C VAL A 150 -7.07 -7.38 2.97
N LEU A 151 -6.05 -6.85 3.65
CA LEU A 151 -6.11 -6.40 5.04
C LEU A 151 -5.80 -4.90 5.09
N VAL A 152 -6.83 -4.07 5.13
CA VAL A 152 -6.69 -2.65 5.44
C VAL A 152 -6.58 -2.50 6.96
N TYR A 153 -5.59 -1.72 7.38
CA TYR A 153 -5.32 -1.41 8.77
C TYR A 153 -5.00 0.07 8.94
N GLN A 154 -5.26 0.60 10.14
CA GLN A 154 -4.95 2.00 10.44
C GLN A 154 -3.65 2.10 11.23
N ASP A 155 -2.76 2.99 10.81
CA ASP A 155 -1.51 3.29 11.53
C ASP A 155 -1.11 4.77 11.34
N LYS A 156 -0.08 5.21 12.06
CA LYS A 156 0.47 6.57 12.03
C LYS A 156 1.23 6.86 10.73
N GLY A 157 1.50 8.15 10.51
CA GLY A 157 2.32 8.63 9.41
C GLY A 157 1.59 9.63 8.51
N THR A 158 2.25 9.98 7.40
CA THR A 158 1.81 11.01 6.46
C THR A 158 0.98 10.46 5.29
N GLY A 159 1.07 9.16 5.00
CA GLY A 159 0.38 8.55 3.85
C GLY A 159 0.12 7.06 4.00
N ALA A 160 -0.65 6.54 3.06
CA ALA A 160 -0.90 5.11 2.91
C ALA A 160 0.37 4.36 2.46
N SER A 161 0.35 3.04 2.59
CA SER A 161 1.41 2.17 2.06
C SER A 161 0.93 0.73 1.96
N ILE A 162 1.48 -0.04 1.03
CA ILE A 162 1.13 -1.45 0.82
C ILE A 162 2.31 -2.40 1.05
N LEU A 163 2.04 -3.48 1.79
CA LEU A 163 2.79 -4.73 1.68
C LEU A 163 2.00 -5.67 0.77
N ARG A 164 2.44 -5.77 -0.49
CA ARG A 164 1.74 -6.49 -1.55
C ARG A 164 1.61 -7.98 -1.25
N ALA A 165 0.49 -8.58 -1.65
CA ALA A 165 0.35 -10.03 -1.66
C ALA A 165 1.40 -10.67 -2.59
N GLY A 166 2.01 -11.76 -2.11
CA GLY A 166 3.01 -12.54 -2.84
C GLY A 166 4.46 -12.05 -2.69
N VAL A 167 4.72 -10.94 -2.01
CA VAL A 167 6.09 -10.50 -1.71
C VAL A 167 6.65 -11.25 -0.50
N ARG A 168 7.98 -11.37 -0.42
CA ARG A 168 8.64 -12.02 0.71
C ARG A 168 8.48 -11.21 1.99
N LEU A 169 8.23 -11.89 3.10
CA LEU A 169 8.28 -11.33 4.44
C LEU A 169 9.68 -11.42 5.04
N TRP A 170 9.86 -10.85 6.23
CA TRP A 170 11.13 -10.91 6.97
C TRP A 170 11.47 -12.35 7.35
N ALA A 171 10.47 -13.16 7.71
CA ALA A 171 10.62 -14.59 7.92
C ALA A 171 10.99 -15.30 6.60
N PRO A 172 12.17 -15.96 6.51
CA PRO A 172 12.61 -16.64 5.29
C PRO A 172 11.63 -17.71 4.83
N GLY A 173 11.42 -17.81 3.51
CA GLY A 173 10.47 -18.75 2.91
C GLY A 173 9.00 -18.33 3.03
N THR A 174 8.71 -17.28 3.80
CA THR A 174 7.35 -16.79 4.02
C THR A 174 7.00 -15.70 3.00
N ILE A 175 5.82 -15.80 2.40
CA ILE A 175 5.27 -14.80 1.50
C ILE A 175 4.06 -14.13 2.15
N MET A 176 3.79 -12.89 1.79
CA MET A 176 2.62 -12.18 2.30
C MET A 176 1.34 -12.75 1.66
N PRO A 177 0.39 -13.33 2.43
CA PRO A 177 -0.78 -14.02 1.86
C PRO A 177 -1.88 -13.07 1.40
N VAL A 178 -1.84 -11.82 1.87
CA VAL A 178 -2.84 -10.78 1.61
C VAL A 178 -2.16 -9.48 1.22
N ALA A 179 -2.85 -8.60 0.50
CA ALA A 179 -2.37 -7.23 0.33
C ALA A 179 -2.67 -6.47 1.64
N ALA A 180 -1.66 -6.21 2.46
CA ALA A 180 -1.85 -5.39 3.66
C ALA A 180 -1.67 -3.92 3.29
N ILE A 181 -2.72 -3.12 3.50
CA ILE A 181 -2.75 -1.71 3.12
C ILE A 181 -2.93 -0.85 4.36
N LYS A 182 -1.93 -0.04 4.65
CA LYS A 182 -1.99 0.97 5.69
C LYS A 182 -2.83 2.14 5.22
N ILE A 183 -3.73 2.63 6.08
CA ILE A 183 -4.38 3.94 5.91
C ILE A 183 -4.10 4.82 7.13
N VAL A 184 -3.97 6.11 6.90
CA VAL A 184 -3.77 7.13 7.94
C VAL A 184 -5.10 7.75 8.33
N ARG A 185 -5.17 8.30 9.55
CA ARG A 185 -6.42 8.80 10.14
C ARG A 185 -7.13 9.86 9.29
N HIS A 186 -6.38 10.76 8.64
CA HIS A 186 -6.96 11.81 7.80
C HIS A 186 -7.51 11.28 6.46
N ASN A 187 -7.09 10.09 6.02
CA ASN A 187 -7.59 9.44 4.79
C ASN A 187 -8.71 8.42 5.04
N LEU A 188 -9.01 8.09 6.30
CA LEU A 188 -9.92 6.99 6.64
C LEU A 188 -11.30 7.09 5.96
N TYR A 189 -11.83 8.31 5.85
CA TYR A 189 -13.13 8.58 5.20
C TYR A 189 -13.00 9.30 3.85
N ARG A 190 -11.76 9.47 3.37
CA ARG A 190 -11.41 9.97 2.04
C ARG A 190 -10.36 9.05 1.41
N PRO A 191 -10.66 7.75 1.20
CA PRO A 191 -9.63 6.75 0.98
C PRO A 191 -9.17 6.67 -0.48
N THR A 192 -8.98 7.80 -1.18
CA THR A 192 -8.48 7.77 -2.56
C THR A 192 -7.07 7.16 -2.64
N SER A 193 -6.26 7.35 -1.59
CA SER A 193 -4.95 6.70 -1.43
C SER A 193 -5.05 5.16 -1.38
N LEU A 194 -6.17 4.58 -0.94
CA LEU A 194 -6.38 3.13 -0.99
C LEU A 194 -6.25 2.60 -2.42
N PHE A 195 -6.80 3.34 -3.39
CA PHE A 195 -6.77 2.93 -4.77
C PHE A 195 -5.37 3.02 -5.37
N HIS A 196 -4.59 4.03 -4.97
CA HIS A 196 -3.16 4.12 -5.30
C HIS A 196 -2.42 2.85 -4.82
N GLU A 197 -2.61 2.45 -3.57
CA GLU A 197 -2.00 1.23 -3.02
C GLU A 197 -2.41 -0.04 -3.78
N THR A 198 -3.70 -0.18 -4.11
CA THR A 198 -4.15 -1.31 -4.96
C THR A 198 -3.58 -1.25 -6.38
N GLY A 199 -3.25 -0.06 -6.87
CA GLY A 199 -2.55 0.15 -8.14
C GLY A 199 -1.18 -0.52 -8.17
N HIS A 200 -0.41 -0.43 -7.07
CA HIS A 200 0.87 -1.15 -6.96
C HIS A 200 0.69 -2.67 -6.99
N GLN A 201 -0.37 -3.20 -6.36
CA GLN A 201 -0.67 -4.63 -6.39
C GLN A 201 -1.03 -5.09 -7.81
N VAL A 202 -1.90 -4.35 -8.50
CA VAL A 202 -2.30 -4.65 -9.87
C VAL A 202 -1.11 -4.57 -10.81
N ALA A 203 -0.30 -3.51 -10.70
CA ALA A 203 0.88 -3.33 -11.54
C ALA A 203 1.90 -4.46 -11.36
N TYR A 204 2.08 -4.94 -10.12
CA TYR A 204 2.94 -6.08 -9.81
C TYR A 204 2.45 -7.37 -10.48
N LEU A 205 1.16 -7.69 -10.36
CA LEU A 205 0.60 -8.94 -10.89
C LEU A 205 0.46 -8.95 -12.42
N THR A 206 0.39 -7.77 -13.03
CA THR A 206 0.16 -7.60 -14.49
C THR A 206 1.41 -7.23 -15.28
N GLY A 207 2.51 -6.87 -14.61
CA GLY A 207 3.73 -6.38 -15.25
C GLY A 207 3.58 -4.99 -15.87
N TRP A 208 2.70 -4.14 -15.34
CA TRP A 208 2.34 -2.86 -15.97
C TRP A 208 3.40 -1.77 -15.81
N THR A 209 4.06 -1.69 -14.65
CA THR A 209 5.05 -0.63 -14.37
C THR A 209 6.18 -0.54 -15.40
N PRO A 210 6.83 -1.65 -15.83
CA PRO A 210 7.81 -1.59 -16.91
C PRO A 210 7.27 -1.00 -18.22
N ALA A 211 6.01 -1.25 -18.55
CA ALA A 211 5.38 -0.72 -19.77
C ALA A 211 5.08 0.78 -19.66
N VAL A 212 4.63 1.26 -18.49
CA VAL A 212 4.50 2.71 -18.22
C VAL A 212 5.87 3.39 -18.33
N ARG A 213 6.91 2.80 -17.74
CA ARG A 213 8.29 3.30 -17.86
C ARG A 213 8.72 3.41 -19.32
N GLN A 214 8.46 2.39 -20.12
CA GLN A 214 8.82 2.38 -21.54
C GLN A 214 8.03 3.43 -22.33
N ALA A 215 6.73 3.63 -22.04
CA ALA A 215 5.90 4.63 -22.70
C ALA A 215 6.39 6.06 -22.39
N ILE A 216 6.73 6.34 -21.12
CA ILE A 216 7.37 7.59 -20.70
C ILE A 216 8.71 7.75 -21.41
N ALA A 217 9.54 6.70 -21.43
CA ALA A 217 10.85 6.74 -22.06
C ALA A 217 10.78 7.10 -23.54
N ALA A 218 9.91 6.41 -24.29
CA ALA A 218 9.69 6.66 -25.71
C ALA A 218 9.17 8.08 -25.97
N THR A 219 8.27 8.56 -25.09
CA THR A 219 7.74 9.92 -25.18
C THR A 219 8.85 10.94 -25.03
N LEU A 220 9.74 10.77 -24.05
CA LEU A 220 10.80 11.72 -23.69
C LEU A 220 12.15 11.43 -24.36
N ALA A 221 12.18 10.66 -25.46
CA ALA A 221 13.42 10.20 -26.09
C ALA A 221 14.31 11.36 -26.60
N ASP A 222 13.73 12.54 -26.81
CA ASP A 222 14.39 13.76 -27.25
C ASP A 222 15.07 14.56 -26.12
N ASP A 223 14.80 14.23 -24.85
CA ASP A 223 15.38 14.89 -23.67
C ASP A 223 15.88 13.85 -22.65
N PRO A 224 17.10 13.30 -22.83
CA PRO A 224 17.61 12.23 -21.97
C PRO A 224 17.65 12.56 -20.46
N PRO A 225 18.01 13.79 -20.01
CA PRO A 225 17.89 14.15 -18.60
C PRO A 225 16.45 14.07 -18.07
N LEU A 226 15.48 14.58 -18.83
CA LEU A 226 14.07 14.54 -18.45
C LEU A 226 13.54 13.10 -18.45
N GLN A 227 13.94 12.30 -19.44
CA GLN A 227 13.65 10.87 -19.51
C GLN A 227 14.15 10.12 -18.28
N ALA A 228 15.41 10.32 -17.88
CA ALA A 228 15.99 9.66 -16.72
C ALA A 228 15.24 9.99 -15.43
N MET A 229 14.86 11.26 -15.24
CA MET A 229 14.07 11.71 -14.10
C MET A 229 12.69 11.03 -14.05
N TRP A 230 11.91 11.11 -15.14
CA TRP A 230 10.54 10.61 -15.16
C TRP A 230 10.42 9.07 -15.14
N THR A 231 11.37 8.36 -15.75
CA THR A 231 11.31 6.88 -15.83
C THR A 231 11.58 6.20 -14.48
N ALA A 232 12.34 6.85 -13.59
CA ALA A 232 12.56 6.39 -12.22
C ALA A 232 11.25 6.36 -11.41
N TRP A 233 10.36 7.34 -11.64
CA TRP A 233 9.08 7.49 -10.95
C TRP A 233 7.93 6.63 -11.52
N ALA A 234 8.20 5.81 -12.52
CA ALA A 234 7.19 4.96 -13.15
C ALA A 234 6.36 4.10 -12.16
N PRO A 235 6.93 3.51 -11.08
CA PRO A 235 6.13 2.75 -10.11
C PRO A 235 5.02 3.57 -9.44
N GLU A 236 5.33 4.81 -9.05
CA GLU A 236 4.39 5.73 -8.40
C GLU A 236 3.38 6.30 -9.39
N ILE A 237 3.84 6.69 -10.59
CA ILE A 237 2.96 7.16 -11.67
C ILE A 237 1.95 6.07 -12.07
N THR A 238 2.38 4.81 -12.11
CA THR A 238 1.48 3.69 -12.43
C THR A 238 0.34 3.58 -11.41
N ALA A 239 0.66 3.74 -10.12
CA ALA A 239 -0.34 3.72 -9.04
C ALA A 239 -1.24 4.96 -9.07
N ASP A 240 -0.71 6.14 -9.41
CA ASP A 240 -1.48 7.36 -9.59
C ASP A 240 -2.48 7.27 -10.75
N VAL A 241 -2.05 6.73 -11.90
CA VAL A 241 -2.94 6.46 -13.04
C VAL A 241 -4.07 5.54 -12.58
N TYR A 242 -3.76 4.47 -11.85
CA TYR A 242 -4.78 3.54 -11.38
C TYR A 242 -5.79 4.18 -10.43
N ALA A 243 -5.32 5.00 -9.48
CA ALA A 243 -6.20 5.75 -8.58
C ALA A 243 -7.08 6.74 -9.34
N PHE A 244 -6.52 7.44 -10.32
CA PHE A 244 -7.24 8.36 -11.19
C PHE A 244 -8.33 7.66 -12.01
N LEU A 245 -8.05 6.49 -12.59
CA LEU A 245 -9.08 5.76 -13.36
C LEU A 245 -10.27 5.31 -12.49
N HIS A 246 -10.07 5.12 -11.18
CA HIS A 246 -11.13 4.77 -10.24
C HIS A 246 -11.82 5.96 -9.59
N THR A 247 -11.16 7.12 -9.47
CA THR A 247 -11.69 8.23 -8.67
C THR A 247 -11.64 9.61 -9.33
N GLY A 248 -11.13 9.67 -10.56
CA GLY A 248 -11.05 10.89 -11.37
C GLY A 248 -10.31 12.00 -10.63
N TYR A 249 -10.91 13.18 -10.62
CA TYR A 249 -10.32 14.36 -10.00
C TYR A 249 -10.18 14.24 -8.47
N ALA A 250 -10.95 13.37 -7.80
CA ALA A 250 -10.89 13.22 -6.35
C ALA A 250 -9.50 12.76 -5.85
N SER A 251 -8.83 11.84 -6.54
CA SER A 251 -7.45 11.46 -6.18
C SER A 251 -6.44 12.57 -6.43
N VAL A 252 -6.68 13.44 -7.42
CA VAL A 252 -5.79 14.56 -7.75
C VAL A 252 -5.85 15.63 -6.66
N ALA A 253 -7.06 16.02 -6.26
CA ALA A 253 -7.25 16.97 -5.17
C ALA A 253 -6.69 16.45 -3.84
N ALA A 254 -7.03 15.19 -3.48
CA ALA A 254 -6.53 14.57 -2.26
C ALA A 254 -5.00 14.42 -2.24
N LEU A 255 -4.37 14.16 -3.40
CA LEU A 255 -2.91 14.15 -3.50
C LEU A 255 -2.33 15.53 -3.20
N TYR A 256 -2.87 16.58 -3.81
CA TYR A 256 -2.39 17.95 -3.60
C TYR A 256 -2.49 18.37 -2.12
N ASP A 257 -3.58 18.01 -1.44
CA ASP A 257 -3.75 18.28 -0.01
C ASP A 257 -2.65 17.65 0.87
N VAL A 258 -2.02 16.56 0.41
CA VAL A 258 -0.92 15.88 1.12
C VAL A 258 0.44 16.45 0.73
N VAL A 259 0.67 16.75 -0.55
CA VAL A 259 1.99 17.18 -1.05
C VAL A 259 2.17 18.70 -1.08
N GLY A 260 1.11 19.47 -0.82
CA GLY A 260 1.04 20.93 -0.92
C GLY A 260 1.87 21.74 0.11
N ASP A 261 2.75 21.10 0.89
CA ASP A 261 3.63 21.82 1.82
C ASP A 261 4.68 22.63 1.04
N ALA A 262 4.67 23.95 1.24
CA ALA A 262 5.56 24.90 0.58
C ALA A 262 7.05 24.56 0.72
N ARG A 263 7.44 23.83 1.79
CA ARG A 263 8.83 23.41 2.03
C ARG A 263 9.26 22.22 1.18
N THR A 264 8.32 21.39 0.72
CA THR A 264 8.62 20.11 0.09
C THR A 264 8.05 19.94 -1.31
N ILE A 265 7.01 20.70 -1.69
CA ILE A 265 6.29 20.50 -2.95
C ILE A 265 7.18 20.65 -4.20
N LEU A 266 8.19 21.52 -4.14
CA LEU A 266 9.18 21.75 -5.22
C LEU A 266 10.50 20.99 -5.00
N ALA A 267 10.64 20.26 -3.89
CA ALA A 267 11.87 19.57 -3.55
C ALA A 267 12.01 18.26 -4.35
N TRP A 268 13.24 17.95 -4.76
CA TRP A 268 13.60 16.67 -5.38
C TRP A 268 14.66 15.94 -4.54
N PRO A 269 14.27 15.19 -3.51
CA PRO A 269 15.20 14.38 -2.76
C PRO A 269 15.79 13.27 -3.65
N ILE A 270 17.11 13.10 -3.63
CA ILE A 270 17.79 12.06 -4.40
C ILE A 270 17.31 10.68 -3.92
N GLY A 271 16.86 9.84 -4.86
CA GLY A 271 16.39 8.49 -4.57
C GLY A 271 14.92 8.41 -4.13
N ASP A 272 14.21 9.53 -4.04
CA ASP A 272 12.76 9.51 -3.80
C ASP A 272 12.05 8.80 -4.97
N PRO A 273 11.28 7.73 -4.71
CA PRO A 273 10.54 7.04 -5.76
C PRO A 273 9.39 7.89 -6.33
N HIS A 274 8.98 8.97 -5.65
CA HIS A 274 7.86 9.81 -6.07
C HIS A 274 8.30 10.96 -6.98
N PRO A 275 7.44 11.36 -7.96
CA PRO A 275 7.60 12.64 -8.62
C PRO A 275 7.54 13.79 -7.61
N ILE A 276 8.29 14.86 -7.91
CA ILE A 276 8.20 16.14 -7.20
C ILE A 276 6.72 16.52 -7.08
N GLY A 277 6.26 16.88 -5.87
CA GLY A 277 4.83 17.06 -5.57
C GLY A 277 4.11 18.01 -6.54
N TRP A 278 4.81 19.06 -6.98
CA TRP A 278 4.34 20.01 -7.98
C TRP A 278 4.08 19.36 -9.36
N LEU A 279 5.02 18.54 -9.86
CA LEU A 279 4.84 17.79 -11.11
C LEU A 279 3.80 16.68 -10.98
N ARG A 280 3.77 15.99 -9.83
CA ARG A 280 2.80 14.92 -9.55
C ARG A 280 1.36 15.45 -9.61
N THR A 281 1.13 16.62 -9.01
CA THR A 281 -0.16 17.32 -9.06
C THR A 281 -0.49 17.77 -10.48
N ALA A 282 0.46 18.41 -11.18
CA ALA A 282 0.28 18.84 -12.57
C ALA A 282 -0.05 17.67 -13.53
N LEU A 283 0.55 16.50 -13.29
CA LEU A 283 0.25 15.27 -14.03
C LEU A 283 -1.19 14.80 -13.80
N GLY A 284 -1.68 14.81 -12.55
CA GLY A 284 -3.08 14.51 -12.24
C GLY A 284 -4.06 15.47 -12.91
N CYS A 285 -3.73 16.76 -12.94
CA CYS A 285 -4.51 17.76 -13.67
C CYS A 285 -4.48 17.51 -15.19
N ALA A 286 -3.35 17.05 -15.74
CA ALA A 286 -3.24 16.68 -17.14
C ALA A 286 -4.03 15.42 -17.50
N PHE A 287 -4.09 14.41 -16.61
CA PHE A 287 -5.01 13.27 -16.79
C PHE A 287 -6.46 13.74 -16.86
N SER A 288 -6.85 14.64 -15.96
CA SER A 288 -8.21 15.19 -15.93
C SER A 288 -8.52 15.93 -17.23
N ARG A 289 -7.59 16.73 -17.77
CA ARG A 289 -7.78 17.37 -19.09
C ARG A 289 -7.91 16.38 -20.23
N GLN A 290 -7.08 15.34 -20.24
CA GLN A 290 -7.07 14.32 -21.28
C GLN A 290 -8.38 13.52 -21.30
N CYS A 291 -8.96 13.24 -20.13
CA CYS A 291 -10.17 12.44 -20.02
C CYS A 291 -11.45 13.27 -20.02
N PHE A 292 -11.47 14.45 -19.39
CA PHE A 292 -12.71 15.19 -19.11
C PHE A 292 -12.80 16.54 -19.82
N GLY A 293 -11.75 17.00 -20.50
CA GLY A 293 -11.71 18.27 -21.22
C GLY A 293 -10.98 19.39 -20.48
N GLY A 294 -10.85 20.56 -21.14
CA GLY A 294 -10.10 21.69 -20.59
C GLY A 294 -10.76 22.38 -19.39
N ASP A 295 -12.09 22.34 -19.34
CA ASP A 295 -12.89 23.03 -18.33
C ASP A 295 -13.19 22.11 -17.16
N GLY A 296 -12.74 22.49 -15.97
CA GLY A 296 -13.00 21.75 -14.74
C GLY A 296 -12.17 22.23 -13.55
N PRO A 297 -12.44 21.67 -12.35
CA PRO A 297 -11.77 22.09 -11.12
C PRO A 297 -10.24 21.87 -11.15
N TRP A 298 -9.74 20.91 -11.93
CA TRP A 298 -8.30 20.69 -12.14
C TRP A 298 -7.57 21.88 -12.75
N THR A 299 -8.24 22.69 -13.58
CA THR A 299 -7.64 23.90 -14.16
C THR A 299 -7.45 24.97 -13.10
N GLN A 300 -8.40 25.10 -12.16
CA GLN A 300 -8.29 26.03 -11.04
C GLN A 300 -7.23 25.56 -10.04
N LEU A 301 -7.21 24.26 -9.73
CA LEU A 301 -6.20 23.66 -8.85
C LEU A 301 -4.78 23.88 -9.37
N GLN A 302 -4.53 23.59 -10.65
CA GLN A 302 -3.20 23.78 -11.22
C GLN A 302 -2.77 25.25 -11.16
N ARG A 303 -3.67 26.20 -11.49
CA ARG A 303 -3.39 27.64 -11.39
C ARG A 303 -3.11 28.08 -9.96
N ALA A 304 -3.90 27.59 -8.99
CA ALA A 304 -3.70 27.89 -7.58
C ALA A 304 -2.35 27.36 -7.08
N MET A 305 -2.01 26.11 -7.42
CA MET A 305 -0.72 25.52 -7.09
C MET A 305 0.45 26.33 -7.69
N GLU A 306 0.38 26.70 -8.97
CA GLU A 306 1.42 27.48 -9.65
C GLU A 306 1.58 28.88 -9.03
N ALA A 307 0.48 29.50 -8.58
CA ALA A 307 0.50 30.80 -7.90
C ALA A 307 1.08 30.71 -6.47
N CYS A 308 0.73 29.68 -5.71
CA CYS A 308 1.23 29.47 -4.34
C CYS A 308 2.68 28.97 -4.32
N HIS A 309 3.10 28.24 -5.35
CA HIS A 309 4.42 27.62 -5.46
C HIS A 309 5.04 27.95 -6.83
N PRO A 310 5.43 29.22 -7.05
CA PRO A 310 6.02 29.63 -8.31
C PRO A 310 7.35 28.91 -8.51
N LEU A 311 7.63 28.57 -9.78
CA LEU A 311 8.82 27.81 -10.17
C LEU A 311 10.13 28.43 -9.67
N GLY A 312 10.20 29.77 -9.57
CA GLY A 312 11.38 30.49 -9.08
C GLY A 312 11.75 30.22 -7.62
N HIS A 313 10.88 29.56 -6.84
CA HIS A 313 11.20 29.10 -5.48
C HIS A 313 11.87 27.72 -5.43
N ALA A 314 11.94 26.99 -6.55
CA ALA A 314 12.68 25.74 -6.62
C ALA A 314 14.20 25.99 -6.67
N ASP A 315 15.00 24.98 -6.32
CA ASP A 315 16.44 25.01 -6.51
C ASP A 315 16.80 25.30 -7.98
N GLU A 316 17.75 26.22 -8.21
CA GLU A 316 18.14 26.68 -9.55
C GLU A 316 18.55 25.54 -10.48
N SER A 317 19.13 24.47 -9.94
CA SER A 317 19.53 23.28 -10.72
C SER A 317 18.33 22.46 -11.21
N VAL A 318 17.19 22.55 -10.51
CA VAL A 318 15.97 21.76 -10.80
C VAL A 318 14.98 22.55 -11.66
N GLN A 319 15.00 23.89 -11.59
CA GLN A 319 14.08 24.76 -12.33
C GLN A 319 13.97 24.45 -13.84
N PRO A 320 15.08 24.24 -14.60
CA PRO A 320 14.99 23.91 -16.02
C PRO A 320 14.27 22.58 -16.29
N LEU A 321 14.44 21.58 -15.42
CA LEU A 321 13.79 20.27 -15.56
C LEU A 321 12.29 20.37 -15.29
N LEU A 322 11.88 21.16 -14.30
CA LEU A 322 10.47 21.42 -14.00
C LEU A 322 9.77 22.14 -15.15
N ALA A 323 10.39 23.20 -15.70
CA ALA A 323 9.83 23.94 -16.83
C ALA A 323 9.62 23.03 -18.06
N ARG A 324 10.63 22.23 -18.42
CA ARG A 324 10.52 21.28 -19.55
C ARG A 324 9.53 20.15 -19.27
N SER A 325 9.44 19.67 -18.02
CA SER A 325 8.42 18.71 -17.60
C SER A 325 7.01 19.25 -17.83
N MET A 326 6.75 20.51 -17.47
CA MET A 326 5.44 21.14 -17.68
C MET A 326 5.08 21.27 -19.15
N ALA A 327 6.04 21.68 -19.99
CA ALA A 327 5.84 21.72 -21.44
C ALA A 327 5.54 20.33 -22.02
N ALA A 328 6.19 19.29 -21.50
CA ALA A 328 5.96 17.90 -21.88
C ALA A 328 4.73 17.25 -21.20
N MET A 329 4.04 17.93 -20.28
CA MET A 329 3.03 17.31 -19.43
C MET A 329 1.88 16.65 -20.21
N PRO A 330 1.30 17.26 -21.26
CA PRO A 330 0.23 16.63 -22.02
C PRO A 330 0.64 15.30 -22.67
N ARG A 331 1.85 15.23 -23.26
CA ARG A 331 2.37 14.01 -23.90
C ARG A 331 2.71 12.93 -22.87
N ILE A 332 3.26 13.31 -21.71
CA ILE A 332 3.52 12.37 -20.61
C ILE A 332 2.21 11.77 -20.09
N ALA A 333 1.20 12.61 -19.87
CA ALA A 333 -0.11 12.19 -19.39
C ALA A 333 -0.77 11.19 -20.36
N ALA A 334 -0.76 11.50 -21.66
CA ALA A 334 -1.28 10.61 -22.70
C ALA A 334 -0.53 9.27 -22.73
N ALA A 335 0.79 9.28 -22.63
CA ALA A 335 1.61 8.07 -22.62
C ALA A 335 1.32 7.16 -21.41
N CYS A 336 1.10 7.74 -20.23
CA CYS A 336 0.78 6.97 -19.03
C CYS A 336 -0.61 6.32 -19.12
N LEU A 337 -1.61 7.04 -19.63
CA LEU A 337 -2.98 6.52 -19.81
C LEU A 337 -3.07 5.45 -20.91
N ALA A 338 -2.28 5.59 -21.98
CA ALA A 338 -2.25 4.66 -23.11
C ALA A 338 -1.22 3.53 -22.95
N ALA A 339 -0.45 3.49 -21.85
CA ALA A 339 0.59 2.50 -21.65
C ALA A 339 0.00 1.07 -21.69
N PRO A 340 0.57 0.17 -22.52
CA PRO A 340 0.02 -1.17 -22.69
C PRO A 340 0.19 -1.99 -21.41
N VAL A 341 -0.82 -2.80 -21.05
CA VAL A 341 -0.73 -3.73 -19.93
C VAL A 341 -0.44 -5.14 -20.47
N PRO A 342 0.74 -5.74 -20.20
CA PRO A 342 1.11 -7.03 -20.78
C PRO A 342 0.09 -8.14 -20.49
N ALA A 343 -0.37 -8.25 -19.24
CA ALA A 343 -1.37 -9.25 -18.85
C ALA A 343 -2.77 -9.02 -19.45
N LEU A 344 -3.04 -7.85 -20.04
CA LEU A 344 -4.26 -7.55 -20.80
C LEU A 344 -4.05 -7.64 -22.32
N ARG A 345 -3.04 -8.42 -22.76
CA ARG A 345 -2.68 -8.60 -24.18
C ARG A 345 -2.30 -7.27 -24.84
N GLY A 346 -1.61 -6.40 -24.09
CA GLY A 346 -1.14 -5.10 -24.57
C GLY A 346 -2.21 -4.01 -24.62
N ARG A 347 -3.46 -4.29 -24.22
CA ARG A 347 -4.50 -3.26 -24.08
C ARG A 347 -4.18 -2.32 -22.91
N PRO A 348 -4.46 -1.01 -23.01
CA PRO A 348 -4.26 -0.06 -21.91
C PRO A 348 -5.21 -0.35 -20.74
N MET A 349 -4.89 0.19 -19.55
CA MET A 349 -5.75 0.04 -18.37
C MET A 349 -7.13 0.66 -18.57
N THR A 350 -7.22 1.73 -19.38
CA THR A 350 -8.46 2.42 -19.75
C THR A 350 -9.46 1.53 -20.49
N ASP A 351 -9.01 0.44 -21.10
CA ASP A 351 -9.90 -0.54 -21.74
C ASP A 351 -10.68 -1.41 -20.74
N VAL A 352 -10.31 -1.36 -19.47
CA VAL A 352 -10.98 -2.08 -18.36
C VAL A 352 -11.62 -1.09 -17.40
N LEU A 353 -10.90 -0.01 -17.10
CA LEU A 353 -11.34 1.05 -16.19
C LEU A 353 -11.64 2.30 -17.00
N ASP A 354 -12.91 2.50 -17.33
CA ASP A 354 -13.35 3.67 -18.09
C ASP A 354 -13.33 4.94 -17.20
N PRO A 355 -12.41 5.90 -17.45
CA PRO A 355 -12.36 7.13 -16.67
C PRO A 355 -13.64 7.96 -16.81
N GLN A 356 -14.41 7.85 -17.89
CA GLN A 356 -15.64 8.64 -18.08
C GLN A 356 -16.68 8.38 -17.00
N ARG A 357 -16.68 7.19 -16.40
CA ARG A 357 -17.59 6.83 -15.30
C ARG A 357 -17.34 7.68 -14.04
N VAL A 358 -16.15 8.26 -13.90
CA VAL A 358 -15.74 9.11 -12.78
C VAL A 358 -15.49 10.56 -13.21
N SER A 359 -16.01 10.94 -14.39
CA SER A 359 -16.09 12.34 -14.79
C SER A 359 -17.05 13.11 -13.87
N PRO A 360 -16.86 14.43 -13.66
CA PRO A 360 -17.78 15.24 -12.87
C PRO A 360 -19.24 15.11 -13.30
N ALA A 361 -19.49 15.05 -14.61
CA ALA A 361 -20.84 14.86 -15.15
C ALA A 361 -21.44 13.50 -14.77
N ALA A 362 -20.70 12.40 -14.96
CA ALA A 362 -21.19 11.06 -14.63
C ALA A 362 -21.40 10.85 -13.12
N LEU A 363 -20.59 11.51 -12.28
CA LEU A 363 -20.76 11.48 -10.82
C LEU A 363 -21.97 12.32 -10.38
N ALA A 364 -22.20 13.48 -10.99
CA ALA A 364 -23.39 14.29 -10.75
C ALA A 364 -24.67 13.56 -11.19
N GLU A 365 -24.64 12.85 -12.32
CA GLU A 365 -25.76 12.03 -12.79
C GLU A 365 -26.05 10.88 -11.81
N LEU A 366 -25.02 10.17 -11.33
CA LEU A 366 -25.17 9.13 -10.31
C LEU A 366 -25.80 9.71 -9.04
N GLU A 367 -25.34 10.87 -8.58
CA GLU A 367 -25.90 11.56 -7.41
C GLU A 367 -27.38 11.90 -7.60
N HIS A 368 -27.73 12.45 -8.76
CA HIS A 368 -29.10 12.84 -9.08
C HIS A 368 -30.03 11.62 -9.18
N TYR A 369 -29.64 10.60 -9.94
CA TYR A 369 -30.44 9.42 -10.19
C TYR A 369 -30.67 8.58 -8.93
N ALA A 370 -29.62 8.36 -8.14
CA ALA A 370 -29.71 7.52 -6.94
C ALA A 370 -30.22 8.28 -5.71
N GLY A 371 -30.14 9.62 -5.70
CA GLY A 371 -30.65 10.48 -4.64
C GLY A 371 -30.18 10.08 -3.24
N ALA A 372 -31.11 10.06 -2.28
CA ALA A 372 -30.79 9.64 -0.90
C ALA A 372 -30.41 8.16 -0.78
N ALA A 373 -30.87 7.30 -1.70
CA ALA A 373 -30.61 5.86 -1.68
C ALA A 373 -29.13 5.54 -1.94
N LEU A 374 -28.40 6.42 -2.64
CA LEU A 374 -26.97 6.26 -2.90
C LEU A 374 -26.14 6.00 -1.63
N TRP A 375 -26.57 6.57 -0.51
CA TRP A 375 -25.83 6.57 0.76
C TRP A 375 -26.36 5.57 1.78
N THR A 376 -27.50 4.94 1.50
CA THR A 376 -28.20 4.05 2.45
C THR A 376 -28.40 2.65 1.90
N SER A 377 -28.48 2.49 0.58
CA SER A 377 -28.73 1.21 -0.08
C SER A 377 -27.50 0.29 -0.10
N SER A 378 -27.71 -0.98 0.23
CA SER A 378 -26.71 -2.04 0.07
C SER A 378 -26.38 -2.31 -1.41
N HIS A 379 -27.37 -2.17 -2.30
CA HIS A 379 -27.18 -2.35 -3.73
C HIS A 379 -26.17 -1.32 -4.29
N TRP A 380 -26.41 -0.03 -4.05
CA TRP A 380 -25.51 1.04 -4.50
C TRP A 380 -24.11 0.94 -3.89
N ARG A 381 -24.03 0.54 -2.61
CA ARG A 381 -22.73 0.28 -1.96
C ARG A 381 -21.91 -0.77 -2.69
N GLN A 382 -22.54 -1.86 -3.15
CA GLN A 382 -21.85 -2.95 -3.83
C GLN A 382 -21.54 -2.61 -5.29
N ALA A 383 -22.49 -2.03 -6.01
CA ALA A 383 -22.35 -1.76 -7.44
C ALA A 383 -21.52 -0.50 -7.74
N GLU A 384 -21.61 0.52 -6.90
CA GLU A 384 -21.08 1.87 -7.16
C GLU A 384 -20.20 2.40 -6.02
N GLY A 385 -19.78 1.55 -5.07
CA GLY A 385 -19.04 1.97 -3.87
C GLY A 385 -17.79 2.83 -4.15
N ILE A 386 -17.02 2.51 -5.19
CA ILE A 386 -15.85 3.30 -5.60
C ILE A 386 -16.27 4.66 -6.17
N ARG A 387 -17.33 4.70 -7.00
CA ARG A 387 -17.87 5.95 -7.55
C ARG A 387 -18.52 6.84 -6.49
N ILE A 388 -19.06 6.25 -5.42
CA ILE A 388 -19.53 6.99 -4.23
C ILE A 388 -18.34 7.67 -3.52
N VAL A 389 -17.20 6.99 -3.38
CA VAL A 389 -15.97 7.59 -2.84
C VAL A 389 -15.45 8.71 -3.76
N ALA A 390 -15.45 8.48 -5.07
CA ALA A 390 -15.07 9.49 -6.06
C ALA A 390 -15.96 10.73 -5.99
N LEU A 391 -17.28 10.55 -5.91
CA LEU A 391 -18.25 11.64 -5.76
C LEU A 391 -18.02 12.41 -4.45
N ALA A 392 -17.83 11.71 -3.33
CA ALA A 392 -17.56 12.37 -2.05
C ALA A 392 -16.33 13.28 -2.14
N GLY A 393 -15.21 12.75 -2.66
CA GLY A 393 -13.97 13.49 -2.81
C GLY A 393 -14.03 14.61 -3.87
N LEU A 394 -14.88 14.48 -4.88
CA LEU A 394 -15.16 15.57 -5.81
C LEU A 394 -15.90 16.72 -5.10
N ARG A 395 -16.97 16.41 -4.34
CA ARG A 395 -17.83 17.42 -3.70
C ARG A 395 -17.12 18.23 -2.61
N GLU A 396 -16.51 17.56 -1.64
CA GLU A 396 -15.06 17.56 -1.65
C GLU A 396 -14.29 18.86 -1.92
N ALA A 397 -13.50 18.71 -2.99
CA ALA A 397 -12.67 19.73 -3.58
C ALA A 397 -13.47 20.89 -4.20
N GLU A 398 -14.71 20.67 -4.64
CA GLU A 398 -15.54 21.73 -5.25
C GLU A 398 -16.18 22.67 -4.22
N GLN A 399 -16.51 22.16 -3.02
CA GLN A 399 -17.27 22.85 -1.98
C GLN A 399 -16.64 22.62 -0.60
N PRO A 400 -15.42 23.14 -0.36
CA PRO A 400 -14.66 22.90 0.86
C PRO A 400 -15.41 23.32 2.14
N GLU A 401 -16.30 24.31 2.05
CA GLU A 401 -17.17 24.75 3.15
C GLU A 401 -18.16 23.66 3.62
N THR A 402 -18.44 22.67 2.77
CA THR A 402 -19.31 21.52 3.09
C THR A 402 -18.54 20.25 3.46
N ALA A 403 -17.20 20.28 3.43
CA ALA A 403 -16.35 19.12 3.70
C ALA A 403 -16.70 18.37 5.01
N PRO A 404 -16.98 19.04 6.15
CA PRO A 404 -17.37 18.32 7.39
C PRO A 404 -18.63 17.46 7.21
N ARG A 405 -19.59 17.93 6.41
CA ARG A 405 -20.82 17.19 6.11
C ARG A 405 -20.54 15.97 5.24
N TRP A 406 -19.63 16.08 4.27
CA TRP A 406 -19.23 14.96 3.42
C TRP A 406 -18.46 13.89 4.19
N ILE A 407 -17.56 14.29 5.09
CA ILE A 407 -16.85 13.37 5.98
C ILE A 407 -17.84 12.61 6.87
N GLU A 408 -18.80 13.28 7.51
CA GLU A 408 -19.77 12.61 8.39
C GLU A 408 -20.70 11.68 7.60
N ARG A 409 -21.08 12.07 6.37
CA ARG A 409 -21.85 11.21 5.47
C ARG A 409 -21.06 9.97 5.06
N ALA A 410 -19.80 10.14 4.67
CA ALA A 410 -18.90 9.03 4.35
C ALA A 410 -18.73 8.10 5.56
N ARG A 411 -18.46 8.66 6.75
CA ARG A 411 -18.35 7.90 8.00
C ARG A 411 -19.61 7.07 8.27
N THR A 412 -20.80 7.67 8.14
CA THR A 412 -22.07 6.94 8.29
C THR A 412 -22.17 5.81 7.27
N TRP A 413 -21.83 6.08 6.01
CA TRP A 413 -21.84 5.08 4.94
C TRP A 413 -20.87 3.92 5.22
N PHE A 414 -19.61 4.19 5.59
CA PHE A 414 -18.61 3.17 5.94
C PHE A 414 -19.09 2.27 7.09
N ASN A 415 -19.82 2.83 8.06
CA ASN A 415 -20.30 2.10 9.24
C ASN A 415 -21.65 1.37 9.02
N ALA A 416 -22.50 1.82 8.10
CA ALA A 416 -23.86 1.30 7.99
C ALA A 416 -23.95 -0.18 7.57
N GLY A 417 -22.91 -0.76 6.96
CA GLY A 417 -22.86 -2.19 6.64
C GLY A 417 -22.81 -3.10 7.87
N ALA A 418 -22.39 -2.59 9.03
CA ALA A 418 -22.33 -3.36 10.28
C ALA A 418 -23.66 -3.40 11.05
N ARG A 419 -24.70 -2.67 10.61
CA ARG A 419 -26.03 -2.68 11.23
C ARG A 419 -27.01 -3.65 10.57
N ALA A 420 -26.66 -4.19 9.39
CA ALA A 420 -27.52 -5.05 8.59
C ALA A 420 -27.09 -6.54 8.59
N ALA A 421 -25.99 -6.86 9.27
CA ALA A 421 -25.46 -8.20 9.48
C ALA A 421 -25.39 -8.45 10.99
#